data_AF-A0A2N3DLM8-F1
#
_entry.id   AF-A0A2N3DLM8-F1
#
_cell.length_a   1.000
_cell.length_b   1.000
_cell.length_c   1.000
_cell.angle_alpha   90.00
_cell.angle_beta   90.00
_cell.angle_gamma   90.00
#
_symmetry.space_group_name_H-M   'P 1'
#
loop_
_entity.id
_entity.type
_entity.pdbx_description
1 polymer ?
#
loop_
_entity_poly.entity_id
_entity_poly.type
_entity_poly.pdbx_seq_one_letter_code
_entity_poly.pdbx_strand_id
1 'polypeptide(L)'
;MNVNNGDISKNWVDPDDAPELTDEWFAKADLMQGERVLRRGGRPRGSSKEQVTVRLDRSVLARLRADGPGWQTRMNDLLHKALGV
;
A
#
# COMPACT_ATOMS: atom_id res chain seq x y z
N MET A 1 5.71 63.50 0.92
CA MET A 1 7.01 63.05 1.44
C MET A 1 6.80 61.73 2.17
N ASN A 2 7.64 60.76 1.82
CA ASN A 2 7.86 59.38 2.26
C ASN A 2 7.20 58.84 3.55
N VAL A 3 6.74 57.57 3.51
CA VAL A 3 7.29 56.50 4.38
C VAL A 3 7.16 55.14 3.69
N ASN A 4 8.31 54.46 3.59
CA ASN A 4 8.46 53.07 3.18
C ASN A 4 7.99 52.16 4.32
N ASN A 5 7.25 51.10 4.00
CA ASN A 5 7.03 50.01 4.95
C ASN A 5 7.01 48.67 4.24
N GLY A 6 7.88 47.77 4.72
CA GLY A 6 7.59 46.36 4.76
C GLY A 6 8.21 45.56 3.62
N ASP A 7 9.44 45.12 3.88
CA ASP A 7 10.04 43.91 3.33
C ASP A 7 9.02 42.77 3.23
N ILE A 8 8.41 42.57 2.06
CA ILE A 8 7.70 41.33 1.76
C ILE A 8 8.76 40.28 1.46
N SER A 9 8.92 39.37 2.41
CA SER A 9 9.75 38.16 2.33
C SER A 9 9.73 37.53 0.93
N LYS A 10 10.92 37.40 0.32
CA LYS A 10 11.21 36.68 -0.94
C LYS A 10 10.98 35.16 -0.81
N ASN A 11 9.78 34.76 -0.43
CA ASN A 11 9.36 33.35 -0.38
C ASN A 11 8.15 33.08 -1.28
N TRP A 12 7.77 34.06 -2.10
CA TRP A 12 6.80 33.86 -3.16
C TRP A 12 7.50 33.16 -4.32
N VAL A 13 7.21 31.87 -4.47
CA VAL A 13 7.56 31.08 -5.66
C VAL A 13 6.58 31.49 -6.75
N ASP A 14 7.13 31.87 -7.91
CA ASP A 14 6.33 32.26 -9.06
C ASP A 14 5.45 31.06 -9.50
N PRO A 15 4.14 31.24 -9.68
CA PRO A 15 3.23 30.18 -10.10
C PRO A 15 3.60 29.52 -11.43
N ASP A 16 4.38 30.19 -12.29
CA ASP A 16 4.89 29.65 -13.56
C ASP A 16 6.25 28.95 -13.43
N ASP A 17 6.95 29.06 -12.30
CA ASP A 17 8.16 28.27 -12.00
C ASP A 17 7.76 26.88 -11.49
N ALA A 18 7.15 26.09 -12.37
CA ALA A 18 6.70 24.74 -12.07
C ALA A 18 7.92 23.82 -11.84
N PRO A 19 7.93 23.02 -10.76
CA PRO A 19 9.03 22.09 -10.52
C PRO A 19 9.11 21.06 -11.65
N GLU A 20 10.33 20.67 -12.01
CA GLU A 20 10.52 19.66 -13.06
C GLU A 20 9.87 18.33 -12.66
N LEU A 21 9.13 17.74 -13.60
CA LEU A 21 8.43 16.47 -13.40
C LEU A 21 9.45 15.33 -13.41
N THR A 22 10.06 15.06 -12.26
CA THR A 22 11.05 13.99 -12.08
C THR A 22 10.40 12.61 -12.07
N ASP A 23 11.19 11.57 -12.32
CA ASP A 23 10.73 10.17 -12.25
C ASP A 23 10.11 9.81 -10.88
N GLU A 24 10.57 10.46 -9.81
CA GLU A 24 9.99 10.32 -8.46
C GLU A 24 8.58 10.90 -8.34
N TRP A 25 8.28 11.96 -9.09
CA TRP A 25 6.95 12.54 -9.21
C TRP A 25 6.01 11.58 -9.96
N PHE A 26 6.48 11.00 -11.07
CA PHE A 26 5.74 9.98 -11.81
C PHE A 26 5.53 8.68 -11.01
N ALA A 27 6.49 8.29 -10.16
CA ALA A 27 6.35 7.12 -9.31
C ALA A 27 5.21 7.23 -8.28
N LYS A 28 4.85 8.46 -7.87
CA LYS A 28 3.73 8.76 -6.97
C LYS A 28 2.43 9.10 -7.71
N ALA A 29 2.49 9.30 -9.03
CA ALA A 29 1.35 9.72 -9.82
C ALA A 29 0.39 8.54 -10.10
N ASP A 30 -0.91 8.81 -10.00
CA ASP A 30 -1.94 7.86 -10.41
C ASP A 30 -2.07 7.88 -11.94
N LEU A 31 -1.81 6.75 -12.59
CA LEU A 31 -1.94 6.63 -14.05
C LEU A 31 -3.44 6.61 -14.41
N MET A 32 -3.88 7.61 -15.17
CA MET A 32 -5.24 7.78 -15.67
C MET A 32 -5.29 7.59 -17.20
N GLN A 33 -6.33 6.94 -17.73
CA GLN A 33 -6.67 6.97 -19.16
C GLN A 33 -8.12 7.44 -19.30
N GLY A 34 -8.32 8.68 -19.78
CA GLY A 34 -9.62 9.34 -19.77
C GLY A 34 -10.14 9.53 -18.33
N GLU A 35 -11.41 9.22 -18.09
CA GLU A 35 -12.02 9.29 -16.75
C GLU A 35 -11.72 8.07 -15.86
N ARG A 36 -10.88 7.13 -16.31
CA ARG A 36 -10.61 5.87 -15.60
C ARG A 36 -9.18 5.86 -15.02
N VAL A 37 -9.08 5.73 -13.70
CA VAL A 37 -7.82 5.47 -12.98
C VAL A 37 -7.37 4.03 -13.30
N LEU A 38 -6.25 3.85 -14.02
CA LEU A 38 -5.68 2.52 -14.33
C LEU A 38 -4.84 1.96 -13.17
N ARG A 39 -4.06 2.83 -12.52
CA ARG A 39 -3.28 2.48 -11.33
C ARG A 39 -3.43 3.60 -10.33
N ARG A 40 -4.23 3.34 -9.29
CA ARG A 40 -4.10 4.06 -8.04
C ARG A 40 -2.83 3.53 -7.37
N GLY A 41 -1.93 4.37 -6.88
CA GLY A 41 -0.69 4.03 -6.18
C GLY A 41 -0.93 3.31 -4.84
N GLY A 42 -1.67 2.20 -4.86
CA GLY A 42 -2.19 1.50 -3.70
C GLY A 42 -2.19 -0.02 -3.91
N ARG A 43 -1.37 -0.66 -3.07
CA ARG A 43 -1.18 -2.11 -2.82
C ARG A 43 -0.71 -2.95 -4.03
N PRO A 44 0.43 -3.65 -3.92
CA PRO A 44 0.86 -4.57 -4.98
C PRO A 44 -0.25 -5.57 -5.30
N ARG A 45 -0.60 -5.66 -6.58
CA ARG A 45 -1.53 -6.66 -7.12
C ARG A 45 -0.89 -8.03 -6.90
N GLY A 46 -1.49 -8.84 -6.04
CA GLY A 46 -1.15 -10.26 -5.88
C GLY A 46 -0.98 -10.65 -4.42
N SER A 47 -2.09 -10.90 -3.73
CA SER A 47 -2.01 -11.90 -2.67
C SER A 47 -1.76 -13.25 -3.36
N SER A 48 -0.61 -13.88 -3.13
CA SER A 48 -0.35 -15.27 -3.56
C SER A 48 -1.21 -16.28 -2.79
N LYS A 49 -1.96 -15.82 -1.79
CA LYS A 49 -2.88 -16.62 -1.00
C LYS A 49 -4.27 -16.57 -1.63
N GLU A 50 -4.79 -17.74 -1.95
CA GLU A 50 -6.16 -17.95 -2.40
C GLU A 50 -7.06 -18.29 -1.19
N GLN A 51 -8.23 -17.65 -1.10
CA GLN A 51 -9.21 -17.99 -0.07
C GLN A 51 -10.04 -19.18 -0.53
N VAL A 52 -9.90 -20.30 0.19
CA VAL A 52 -10.67 -21.52 -0.07
C VAL A 52 -11.53 -21.90 1.13
N THR A 53 -12.68 -22.52 0.88
CA THR A 53 -13.56 -23.06 1.92
C THR A 53 -13.24 -24.54 2.12
N VAL A 54 -12.56 -24.89 3.22
CA VAL A 54 -12.22 -26.27 3.58
C VAL A 54 -12.86 -26.66 4.93
N ARG A 55 -13.23 -27.93 5.08
CA ARG A 55 -13.68 -28.49 6.36
C ARG A 55 -12.51 -29.20 7.03
N LEU A 56 -12.20 -28.82 8.26
CA LEU A 56 -11.17 -29.44 9.09
C LEU A 56 -11.82 -30.16 10.27
N ASP A 57 -11.16 -31.20 10.77
CA ASP A 57 -11.58 -31.89 11.98
C ASP A 57 -11.62 -30.93 13.19
N ARG A 58 -12.58 -31.14 14.09
CA ARG A 58 -12.80 -30.28 15.26
C ARG A 58 -11.60 -30.29 16.21
N SER A 59 -10.95 -31.44 16.40
CA SER A 59 -9.76 -31.57 17.26
C SER A 59 -8.56 -30.80 16.70
N VAL A 60 -8.35 -30.85 15.39
CA VAL A 60 -7.29 -30.13 14.68
C VAL A 60 -7.52 -28.62 14.76
N LEU A 61 -8.75 -28.17 14.49
CA LEU A 61 -9.11 -26.76 14.59
C LEU A 61 -8.94 -26.22 16.02
N ALA A 62 -9.34 -27.01 17.03
CA ALA A 62 -9.15 -26.65 18.42
C ALA A 62 -7.67 -26.49 18.77
N ARG A 63 -6.81 -27.42 18.32
CA ARG A 63 -5.37 -27.33 18.55
C ARG A 63 -4.74 -26.10 17.89
N LEU A 64 -5.08 -25.81 16.63
CA LEU A 64 -4.57 -24.65 15.92
C LEU A 64 -4.98 -23.33 16.60
N ARG A 65 -6.24 -23.24 17.05
CA ARG A 65 -6.77 -22.05 17.74
C ARG A 65 -6.24 -21.87 19.16
N ALA A 66 -5.85 -22.95 19.84
CA ALA A 66 -5.30 -22.90 21.19
C ALA A 66 -4.04 -22.02 21.26
N ASP A 67 -3.27 -21.96 20.17
CA ASP A 67 -2.07 -21.13 20.05
C ASP A 67 -2.39 -19.62 19.85
N GLY A 68 -3.66 -19.22 19.88
CA GLY A 68 -4.08 -17.82 19.86
C GLY A 68 -4.10 -17.17 18.46
N PRO A 69 -4.05 -15.83 18.39
CA PRO A 69 -4.05 -15.08 17.14
C PRO A 69 -2.98 -15.57 16.14
N GLY A 70 -3.29 -15.49 14.84
CA GLY A 70 -2.38 -15.95 13.78
C GLY A 70 -2.39 -17.46 13.50
N TRP A 71 -3.34 -18.21 14.06
CA TRP A 71 -3.45 -19.66 13.83
C TRP A 71 -3.59 -20.05 12.34
N GLN A 72 -4.21 -19.19 11.52
CA GLN A 72 -4.31 -19.43 10.07
C GLN A 72 -2.95 -19.31 9.37
N THR A 73 -2.09 -18.37 9.80
CA THR A 73 -0.72 -18.26 9.28
C THR A 73 0.09 -19.49 9.65
N ARG A 74 0.02 -19.93 10.92
CA ARG A 74 0.69 -21.16 11.36
C ARG A 74 0.19 -22.40 10.63
N MET A 75 -1.12 -22.49 10.37
CA MET A 75 -1.70 -23.55 9.54
C MET A 75 -1.10 -23.53 8.13
N ASN A 76 -0.98 -22.36 7.51
CA ASN A 76 -0.33 -22.24 6.21
C ASN A 76 1.13 -22.72 6.26
N ASP A 77 1.90 -22.30 7.27
CA ASP A 77 3.30 -22.72 7.42
C ASP A 77 3.45 -24.23 7.64
N LEU A 78 2.52 -24.85 8.37
CA LEU A 78 2.48 -26.31 8.54
C LEU A 78 2.20 -27.02 7.22
N LEU A 79 1.29 -26.48 6.40
CA LEU A 79 0.99 -27.03 5.07
C LEU A 79 2.18 -26.89 4.13
N HIS A 80 2.87 -25.75 4.13
CA HIS A 80 4.12 -25.55 3.40
C HIS A 80 5.17 -26.62 3.78
N LYS A 81 5.41 -26.81 5.08
CA LYS A 81 6.36 -27.81 5.58
C LYS A 81 5.95 -29.25 5.22
N ALA A 82 4.66 -29.57 5.30
CA ALA A 82 4.16 -30.91 5.00
C ALA A 82 4.22 -31.25 3.51
N LEU A 83 4.04 -30.24 2.63
CA LEU A 83 4.07 -30.40 1.18
C LEU A 83 5.46 -30.14 0.57
N GLY A 84 6.39 -29.57 1.34
CA GLY A 84 7.75 -29.25 0.89
C GLY A 84 7.80 -28.06 -0.08
N VAL A 85 6.88 -27.10 0.07
CA VAL A 85 6.75 -25.89 -0.77
C VAL A 85 7.03 -24.61 0.00
#